data_AF-A0A8J7J4V0-F1
#
_entry.id   AF-A0A8J7J4V0-F1
#
_cell.length_a   1.000
_cell.length_b   1.000
_cell.length_c   1.000
_cell.angle_alpha   90.00
_cell.angle_beta   90.00
_cell.angle_gamma   90.00
#
_symmetry.space_group_name_H-M   'P 1'
#
loop_
_entity.id
_entity.type
_entity.pdbx_description
1 polymer ?
#
loop_
_entity_poly.entity_id
_entity_poly.type
_entity_poly.pdbx_seq_one_letter_code
_entity_poly.pdbx_strand_id
1 'polypeptide(L)' 'MGRQAKLRKNRAAAEKSPKTQEQSDSTQFVRQLNRQGYNLQEIQHSPEIPDSKVDPQV' A
#
# COMPACT_ATOMS: atom_id res chain seq x y z
N MET A 1 -24.53 -7.83 25.51
CA MET A 1 -23.59 -8.42 24.53
C MET A 1 -22.21 -8.51 25.15
N GLY A 2 -21.63 -9.71 25.24
CA GLY A 2 -20.31 -9.92 25.85
C GLY A 2 -19.15 -9.31 25.05
N ARG A 3 -17.99 -9.14 25.70
CA ARG A 3 -16.76 -8.57 25.11
C ARG A 3 -16.34 -9.27 23.82
N GLN A 4 -16.47 -10.60 23.77
CA GLN A 4 -16.15 -11.40 22.58
C GLN A 4 -17.08 -11.12 21.39
N ALA A 5 -18.37 -10.89 21.65
CA ALA A 5 -19.33 -10.56 20.60
C ALA A 5 -19.06 -9.18 19.99
N LYS A 6 -18.60 -8.21 20.80
CA LYS A 6 -18.18 -6.89 20.32
C LYS A 6 -16.93 -6.99 19.44
N LEU A 7 -15.92 -7.76 19.86
CA LEU A 7 -14.70 -7.96 19.06
C LEU A 7 -14.97 -8.62 17.70
N ARG A 8 -15.87 -9.60 17.65
CA ARG A 8 -16.28 -10.26 16.39
C ARG A 8 -16.95 -9.28 15.43
N LYS A 9 -17.83 -8.41 15.93
CA LYS A 9 -18.48 -7.37 15.11
C LYS A 9 -17.47 -6.37 14.53
N ASN A 10 -16.49 -5.96 15.32
CA ASN A 10 -15.47 -5.01 14.86
C ASN A 10 -14.55 -5.60 13.77
N ARG A 11 -14.19 -6.88 13.87
CA ARG A 11 -13.41 -7.57 12.83
C ARG A 11 -14.19 -7.68 11.52
N ALA A 12 -15.45 -8.12 11.58
CA ALA A 12 -16.31 -8.24 10.41
C ALA A 12 -16.62 -6.88 9.74
N ALA A 13 -16.58 -5.78 10.50
CA ALA A 13 -16.69 -4.43 9.95
C ALA A 13 -15.40 -3.98 9.25
N ALA A 14 -14.23 -4.33 9.81
CA ALA A 14 -12.93 -3.97 9.25
C ALA A 14 -12.61 -4.71 7.93
N GLU A 15 -13.13 -5.93 7.75
CA GLU A 15 -12.97 -6.73 6.52
C GLU A 15 -13.84 -6.22 5.36
N LYS A 16 -14.92 -5.49 5.64
CA LYS A 16 -15.86 -4.99 4.63
C LYS A 16 -15.52 -3.61 4.09
N SER A 17 -14.57 -2.92 4.70
CA SER A 17 -14.01 -1.70 4.13
C SER A 17 -13.03 -2.14 3.05
N PRO A 18 -13.31 -1.93 1.75
CA PRO A 18 -12.21 -1.94 0.80
C PRO A 18 -11.24 -0.89 1.32
N LYS A 19 -10.04 -1.33 1.73
CA LYS A 19 -8.94 -0.39 1.89
C LYS A 19 -8.65 0.07 0.46
N THR A 20 -9.34 1.11 0.03
CA THR A 20 -8.84 1.98 -1.01
C THR A 20 -7.53 2.49 -0.42
N GLN A 21 -6.45 1.75 -0.66
CA GLN A 21 -5.12 2.33 -0.59
C GLN A 21 -5.18 3.42 -1.64
N GLU A 22 -5.53 4.63 -1.22
CA GLU A 22 -5.25 5.80 -2.01
C GLU A 22 -3.77 5.66 -2.35
N GLN A 23 -3.49 5.37 -3.63
CA GLN A 23 -2.14 5.40 -4.17
C GLN A 23 -1.70 6.85 -4.10
N SER A 24 -1.36 7.30 -2.89
CA SER A 24 -0.69 8.56 -2.70
C SER A 24 0.67 8.42 -3.35
N ASP A 25 0.87 9.20 -4.40
CA ASP A 25 2.13 9.31 -5.11
C ASP A 25 3.23 9.65 -4.07
N SER A 26 4.04 8.66 -3.71
CA SER A 26 5.10 8.78 -2.70
C SER A 26 6.15 9.83 -3.07
N THR A 27 6.14 10.33 -4.31
CA THR A 27 7.05 11.38 -4.78
C THR A 27 6.61 12.79 -4.38
N GLN A 28 5.41 12.99 -3.82
CA GLN A 28 4.94 14.32 -3.42
C GLN A 28 5.87 14.99 -2.38
N PHE A 29 6.38 14.21 -1.43
CA PHE A 29 7.35 14.68 -0.43
C PHE A 29 8.67 15.13 -1.07
N VAL A 30 9.18 14.35 -2.02
CA VAL A 30 10.42 14.67 -2.77
C VAL A 30 10.26 16.00 -3.52
N ARG A 31 9.09 16.21 -4.16
CA ARG A 31 8.78 17.48 -4.85
C ARG A 31 8.77 18.66 -3.90
N GLN A 32 8.29 18.49 -2.67
CA GLN A 32 8.28 19.55 -1.66
C GLN A 32 9.70 19.92 -1.21
N LEU A 33 10.57 18.93 -0.98
CA LEU A 33 11.96 19.16 -0.61
C LEU A 33 12.76 19.82 -1.75
N ASN A 34 12.50 19.44 -2.99
CA ASN A 34 13.13 20.09 -4.15
C ASN A 34 12.80 21.59 -4.24
N ARG A 35 11.57 21.99 -3.90
CA ARG A 35 11.19 23.41 -3.82
C ARG A 35 11.89 24.18 -2.70
N GLN A 36 12.38 23.48 -1.68
CA GLN A 36 13.15 24.06 -0.57
C GLN A 36 14.66 24.14 -0.88
N GLY A 37 15.08 23.72 -2.08
CA GLY A 37 16.47 23.77 -2.52
C GLY A 37 17.28 22.52 -2.18
N TYR A 38 16.66 21.48 -1.61
CA TYR A 38 17.29 20.17 -1.48
C TYR A 38 17.28 19.46 -2.83
N ASN A 39 18.30 18.67 -3.14
CA ASN A 39 18.31 17.85 -4.34
C ASN A 39 18.34 16.38 -3.92
N LEU A 40 17.19 15.73 -3.99
CA LEU A 40 17.07 14.29 -3.76
C LEU A 40 17.08 13.57 -5.10
N GLN A 41 17.99 12.61 -5.25
CA GLN A 41 17.98 11.72 -6.39
C GLN A 41 16.70 10.89 -6.38
N GLU A 42 16.06 10.80 -7.54
CA GLU A 42 14.85 10.01 -7.70
C GLU A 42 15.13 8.53 -7.41
N ILE A 43 14.25 7.89 -6.66
CA ILE A 43 14.42 6.49 -6.27
C ILE A 43 14.28 5.65 -7.55
N GLN A 44 15.33 4.93 -7.94
CA GLN A 44 15.21 3.93 -8.98
C GLN A 44 14.38 2.77 -8.43
N HIS A 45 13.12 2.70 -8.86
CA HIS A 45 12.28 1.56 -8.57
C HIS A 45 12.86 0.32 -9.26
N SER A 46 12.88 -0.80 -8.54
CA SER A 46 13.26 -2.07 -9.12
C SER A 46 12.35 -2.38 -10.29
N PRO A 47 12.87 -2.98 -11.38
CA PRO A 47 12.06 -3.40 -12.49
C PRO A 47 10.93 -4.32 -12.01
N GLU A 48 9.77 -4.19 -12.65
CA GLU A 48 8.61 -5.02 -12.37
C GLU A 48 8.98 -6.49 -12.62
N ILE A 49 8.84 -7.32 -11.59
CA ILE A 49 9.02 -8.76 -11.75
C ILE A 49 7.87 -9.22 -12.65
N PRO A 50 8.14 -9.92 -13.76
CA PRO A 50 7.06 -10.40 -14.60
C PRO A 50 6.16 -11.31 -13.77
N ASP A 51 4.85 -11.06 -13.83
CA ASP A 51 3.79 -11.94 -13.34
C ASP A 51 3.71 -13.23 -14.21
N SER A 52 4.85 -13.83 -14.54
CA SER A 52 4.85 -15.15 -15.14
C SER A 52 4.33 -16.10 -14.07
N LYS A 53 3.03 -16.37 -14.11
CA LYS A 53 2.43 -17.55 -13.50
C LYS A 53 3.25 -18.72 -13.98
N VAL A 54 4.13 -19.21 -13.12
CA VAL A 54 4.78 -20.49 -13.35
C VAL A 54 3.65 -21.49 -13.12
N ASP A 55 2.97 -21.87 -14.19
CA ASP A 55 2.03 -22.99 -14.12
C ASP A 55 2.84 -24.20 -13.65
N PRO A 56 2.50 -24.81 -12.50
CA PRO A 56 3.20 -26.00 -12.06
C PRO A 56 2.98 -27.09 -13.11
N GLN A 57 4.07 -27.57 -13.73
CA GLN A 57 4.00 -28.79 -14.52
C GLN A 57 3.78 -29.97 -13.57
N VAL A 58 2.72 -30.72 -13.87
CA VAL A 58 2.18 -31.85 -13.11
C VAL A 58 3.19 -32.99 -13.00
#